data_AF-A0A959JXN6-F1
#
_entry.id   AF-A0A959JXN6-F1
#
_cell.length_a   1.000
_cell.length_b   1.000
_cell.length_c   1.000
_cell.angle_alpha   90.00
_cell.angle_beta   90.00
_cell.angle_gamma   90.00
#
_symmetry.space_group_name_H-M   'P 1'
#
loop_
_entity.id
_entity.type
_entity.pdbx_description
1 polymer ?
#
loop_
_entity_poly.entity_id
_entity_poly.type
_entity_poly.pdbx_seq_one_letter_code
_entity_poly.pdbx_strand_id
1 'polypeptide(L)'
;METLQDIPVFRSELFDFTRLKRTKTSKGSLRSPEVILEEQRFKINQRRLTLTISLLWIMVQLITFLKNLFIYKVMGEQMIYHHQIIKRTIPLIAGIIFIALISRSTRYLFRSDWKFARFPLVHFGITAIVTAFIFSSLFFLVQVSGLDTFQNSNALKFFAMEVDRLFLIFLLASITTTAHFYFHKVRLKEIALLKMEKTYQHSEIISLNNELNPHMISNTLNNIYTLITTDMEEAKNMIVDFAHLLRQNLKNKDSIYTTLSHEKKFIKKYIGLLQNDQQKKYHVQFKYDHELDDAIIPKMILQPLVENAIKHCGFQDKEILKIVVHAEREDQDLKITVRNRFHKPDDGIAKDSAIGIGTENILKRLKVLYRNNFRFNLYENEKFFTCILKIPLSLDLSISPT
;
A
#
# COMPACT_ATOMS: atom_id res chain seq x y z
N MET A 1 31.01 -9.05 13.27
CA MET A 1 30.77 -8.68 11.86
C MET A 1 29.79 -9.68 11.29
N GLU A 2 28.51 -9.46 11.55
CA GLU A 2 27.43 -10.21 10.91
C GLU A 2 26.95 -9.40 9.70
N THR A 3 26.91 -10.07 8.56
CA THR A 3 26.48 -9.56 7.27
C THR A 3 25.03 -9.11 7.30
N LEU A 4 24.73 -7.95 6.71
CA LEU A 4 23.41 -7.30 6.56
C LEU A 4 22.32 -8.11 5.81
N GLN A 5 22.47 -9.43 5.67
CA GLN A 5 21.46 -10.34 5.11
C GLN A 5 20.46 -10.88 6.15
N ASP A 6 20.65 -10.63 7.44
CA ASP A 6 19.80 -11.21 8.51
C ASP A 6 18.70 -10.30 9.05
N ILE A 7 18.30 -9.25 8.31
CA ILE A 7 17.13 -8.42 8.67
C ILE A 7 15.85 -9.04 8.05
N PRO A 8 14.90 -9.58 8.83
CA PRO A 8 13.78 -10.39 8.35
C PRO A 8 12.67 -9.62 7.63
N VAL A 9 12.86 -8.32 7.36
CA VAL A 9 11.86 -7.46 6.71
C VAL A 9 11.88 -7.61 5.18
N PHE A 10 12.99 -7.99 4.57
CA PHE A 10 13.14 -7.98 3.10
C PHE A 10 12.86 -9.31 2.38
N ARG A 11 12.70 -10.43 3.08
CA ARG A 11 12.55 -11.75 2.43
C ARG A 11 11.12 -12.09 1.98
N SER A 12 10.10 -11.29 2.32
CA SER A 12 8.70 -11.66 2.07
C SER A 12 8.04 -11.02 0.84
N GLU A 13 8.70 -10.04 0.19
CA GLU A 13 8.14 -9.33 -0.97
C GLU A 13 8.63 -9.83 -2.34
N LEU A 14 9.57 -10.78 -2.37
CA LEU A 14 10.11 -11.39 -3.60
C LEU A 14 9.50 -12.77 -3.92
N PHE A 15 8.25 -13.01 -3.49
CA PHE A 15 7.47 -14.15 -3.98
C PHE A 15 6.94 -13.86 -5.39
N ASP A 16 7.78 -14.20 -6.39
CA ASP A 16 7.41 -14.75 -7.70
C ASP A 16 6.18 -14.10 -8.39
N PHE A 17 6.32 -12.83 -8.78
CA PHE A 17 5.36 -12.10 -9.64
C PHE A 17 5.21 -12.71 -11.04
N THR A 18 6.08 -13.64 -11.42
CA THR A 18 6.10 -14.29 -12.74
C THR A 18 5.12 -15.47 -12.87
N ARG A 19 4.52 -15.97 -11.79
CA ARG A 19 3.69 -17.19 -11.83
C ARG A 19 2.18 -17.01 -11.63
N LEU A 20 1.70 -15.81 -11.32
CA LEU A 20 0.26 -15.56 -11.21
C LEU A 20 -0.36 -15.29 -12.59
N LYS A 21 -0.71 -16.38 -13.27
CA LYS A 21 -1.59 -16.36 -14.46
C LYS A 21 -2.80 -15.46 -14.17
N ARG A 22 -2.95 -14.44 -15.02
CA ARG A 22 -4.12 -13.57 -15.15
C ARG A 22 -5.39 -14.43 -15.23
N THR A 23 -6.13 -14.55 -14.13
CA THR A 23 -7.43 -15.21 -14.12
C THR A 23 -8.52 -14.15 -14.19
N LYS A 24 -9.10 -13.98 -15.38
CA LYS A 24 -10.33 -13.22 -15.57
C LYS A 24 -11.44 -13.91 -14.77
N THR A 25 -12.24 -13.13 -14.03
CA THR A 25 -13.54 -13.58 -13.51
C THR A 25 -14.66 -12.78 -14.19
N SER A 26 -15.88 -13.31 -14.16
CA SER A 26 -17.05 -12.91 -14.96
C SER A 26 -17.63 -11.50 -14.69
N LYS A 27 -16.97 -10.66 -13.90
CA LYS A 27 -17.30 -9.25 -13.69
C LYS A 27 -15.99 -8.45 -13.79
N GLY A 28 -15.78 -7.75 -14.90
CA GLY A 28 -14.53 -7.17 -15.37
C GLY A 28 -13.88 -6.05 -14.53
N SER A 29 -13.74 -6.19 -13.21
CA SER A 29 -12.88 -5.31 -12.39
C SER A 29 -11.53 -5.99 -12.12
N LEU A 30 -10.43 -5.36 -12.54
CA LEU A 30 -9.08 -5.73 -12.14
C LEU A 30 -8.93 -5.55 -10.62
N ARG A 31 -8.81 -6.65 -9.87
CA ARG A 31 -8.50 -6.60 -8.43
C ARG A 31 -6.99 -6.49 -8.25
N SER A 32 -6.56 -5.62 -7.34
CA SER A 32 -5.13 -5.45 -7.05
C SER A 32 -4.52 -6.74 -6.46
N PRO A 33 -3.22 -7.01 -6.68
CA PRO A 33 -2.53 -8.20 -6.15
C PRO A 33 -2.67 -8.36 -4.64
N GLU A 34 -2.71 -7.25 -3.89
CA GLU A 34 -2.87 -7.25 -2.44
C GLU A 34 -4.25 -7.73 -1.97
N VAL A 35 -5.33 -7.39 -2.69
CA VAL A 35 -6.68 -7.90 -2.39
C VAL A 35 -6.73 -9.41 -2.59
N ILE A 36 -6.01 -9.93 -3.58
CA ILE A 36 -5.89 -11.37 -3.82
C ILE A 36 -5.11 -12.05 -2.69
N LEU A 37 -4.03 -11.44 -2.22
CA LEU A 37 -3.22 -11.94 -1.09
C LEU A 37 -4.00 -11.94 0.23
N GLU A 38 -4.77 -10.90 0.52
CA GLU A 38 -5.65 -10.89 1.70
C GLU A 38 -6.75 -11.93 1.62
N GLU A 39 -7.38 -12.13 0.45
CA GLU A 39 -8.37 -13.21 0.28
C GLU A 39 -7.76 -14.60 0.48
N GLN A 40 -6.49 -14.79 0.11
CA GLN A 40 -5.75 -16.03 0.35
C GLN A 40 -5.42 -16.22 1.84
N ARG A 41 -4.89 -15.18 2.51
CA ARG A 41 -4.65 -15.20 3.96
C ARG A 41 -5.92 -15.48 4.75
N PHE A 42 -7.03 -14.89 4.33
CA PHE A 42 -8.35 -15.15 4.91
C PHE A 42 -8.78 -16.62 4.78
N LYS A 43 -8.62 -17.23 3.59
CA LYS A 43 -8.91 -18.67 3.41
C LYS A 43 -8.08 -19.56 4.34
N ILE A 44 -6.81 -19.23 4.54
CA ILE A 44 -5.90 -19.98 5.41
C ILE A 44 -6.31 -19.81 6.89
N ASN A 45 -6.53 -18.58 7.33
CA ASN A 45 -6.93 -18.28 8.71
C ASN A 45 -8.28 -18.91 9.06
N GLN A 46 -9.23 -18.92 8.14
CA GLN A 46 -10.53 -19.56 8.37
C GLN A 46 -10.41 -21.09 8.48
N ARG A 47 -9.57 -21.74 7.67
CA ARG A 47 -9.32 -23.19 7.79
C ARG A 47 -8.70 -23.53 9.14
N ARG A 48 -7.70 -22.74 9.57
CA ARG A 48 -7.09 -22.89 10.90
C ARG A 48 -8.13 -22.73 12.01
N LEU A 49 -8.95 -21.67 11.95
CA LEU A 49 -10.03 -21.44 12.91
C LEU A 49 -11.01 -22.62 12.98
N THR A 50 -11.42 -23.16 11.83
CA THR A 50 -12.35 -24.32 11.76
C THR A 50 -11.72 -25.54 12.47
N LEU A 51 -10.45 -25.83 12.19
CA LEU A 51 -9.74 -26.94 12.82
C LEU A 51 -9.58 -26.75 14.33
N THR A 52 -9.22 -25.54 14.77
CA THR A 52 -9.08 -25.24 16.20
C THR A 52 -10.40 -25.41 16.96
N ILE A 53 -11.52 -24.93 16.40
CA ILE A 53 -12.84 -25.08 17.03
C ILE A 53 -13.27 -26.55 17.06
N SER A 54 -13.01 -27.32 15.99
CA SER A 54 -13.30 -28.77 15.97
C SER A 54 -12.48 -29.54 17.01
N LEU A 55 -11.19 -29.22 17.17
CA LEU A 55 -10.34 -29.82 18.20
C LEU A 55 -10.84 -29.49 19.62
N LEU A 56 -11.22 -28.23 19.85
CA LEU A 56 -11.78 -27.81 21.13
C LEU A 56 -13.10 -28.52 21.43
N TRP A 57 -13.95 -28.74 20.42
CA TRP A 57 -15.18 -29.52 20.57
C TRP A 57 -14.91 -30.97 20.98
N ILE A 58 -13.94 -31.63 20.34
CA ILE A 58 -13.52 -32.98 20.71
C ILE A 58 -13.03 -33.01 22.17
N MET A 59 -12.23 -32.02 22.57
CA MET A 59 -11.73 -31.90 23.93
C MET A 59 -12.88 -31.73 24.95
N VAL A 60 -13.90 -30.91 24.64
CA VAL A 60 -15.09 -30.73 25.50
C VAL A 60 -15.85 -32.06 25.66
N GLN A 61 -16.02 -32.83 24.59
CA GLN A 61 -16.68 -34.13 24.66
C GLN A 61 -15.87 -35.13 25.50
N LEU A 62 -14.55 -35.14 25.36
CA LEU A 62 -13.65 -35.98 26.15
C LEU A 62 -13.72 -35.64 27.64
N ILE A 63 -13.63 -34.35 28.00
CA ILE A 63 -13.73 -33.89 29.39
C ILE A 63 -15.08 -34.29 29.98
N THR A 64 -16.16 -34.13 29.22
CA THR A 64 -17.51 -34.49 29.68
C THR A 64 -17.65 -35.99 29.89
N PHE A 65 -17.03 -36.82 29.04
CA PHE A 65 -17.00 -38.27 29.20
C PHE A 65 -16.23 -38.69 30.47
N LEU A 66 -15.03 -38.12 30.68
CA LEU A 66 -14.22 -38.36 31.87
C LEU A 66 -14.93 -37.93 33.16
N LYS A 67 -15.59 -36.76 33.13
CA LYS A 67 -16.41 -36.28 34.25
C LYS A 67 -17.52 -37.27 34.60
N ASN A 68 -18.24 -37.77 33.60
CA ASN A 68 -19.31 -38.76 33.82
C ASN A 68 -18.74 -40.05 34.45
N LEU A 69 -17.60 -40.54 33.95
CA LEU A 69 -16.92 -41.71 34.51
C LEU A 69 -16.54 -41.53 35.98
N PHE A 70 -16.07 -40.34 36.36
CA PHE A 70 -15.78 -39.98 37.75
C PHE A 70 -17.05 -39.97 38.62
N ILE A 71 -18.15 -39.36 38.14
CA ILE A 71 -19.42 -39.29 38.87
C ILE A 71 -19.96 -40.69 39.19
N TYR A 72 -20.00 -41.59 38.21
CA TYR A 72 -20.47 -42.98 38.45
C TYR A 72 -19.61 -43.70 39.50
N LYS A 73 -18.29 -43.50 39.46
CA LYS A 73 -17.38 -44.07 40.46
C LYS A 73 -17.66 -43.55 41.88
N VAL A 74 -17.97 -42.26 42.02
CA VAL A 74 -18.27 -41.64 43.32
C VAL A 74 -19.65 -42.06 43.86
N MET A 75 -20.64 -42.20 42.99
CA MET A 75 -21.99 -42.62 43.37
C MET A 75 -22.10 -44.12 43.70
N GLY A 76 -21.04 -44.91 43.47
CA GLY A 76 -21.05 -46.36 43.69
C GLY A 76 -21.91 -47.13 42.69
N GLU A 77 -22.30 -46.50 41.58
CA GLU A 77 -23.14 -47.11 40.55
C GLU A 77 -22.29 -47.73 39.42
N GLN A 78 -22.70 -48.88 38.90
CA GLN A 78 -22.07 -49.47 37.72
C GLN A 78 -22.45 -48.68 36.45
N MET A 79 -21.44 -48.20 35.74
CA MET A 79 -21.64 -47.48 34.49
C MET A 79 -21.94 -48.46 33.34
N ILE A 80 -23.07 -48.27 32.67
CA ILE A 80 -23.37 -48.95 31.41
C ILE A 80 -22.63 -48.22 30.27
N TYR A 81 -21.39 -48.66 30.00
CA TYR A 81 -20.48 -48.00 29.05
C TYR A 81 -21.08 -47.79 27.65
N HIS A 82 -21.74 -48.81 27.08
CA HIS A 82 -22.33 -48.71 25.74
C HIS A 82 -23.39 -47.61 25.63
N HIS A 83 -24.18 -47.40 26.68
CA HIS A 83 -25.21 -46.36 26.72
C HIS A 83 -24.60 -44.95 26.72
N GLN A 84 -23.51 -44.77 27.47
CA GLN A 84 -22.79 -43.49 27.56
C GLN A 84 -22.02 -43.17 26.27
N ILE A 85 -21.46 -44.18 25.62
CA ILE A 85 -20.81 -44.03 24.31
C ILE A 85 -21.84 -43.57 23.27
N ILE A 86 -22.99 -44.25 23.15
CA ILE A 86 -24.04 -43.89 22.18
C ILE A 86 -24.54 -42.46 22.40
N LYS A 87 -24.77 -42.06 23.67
CA LYS A 87 -25.23 -40.71 24.04
C LYS A 87 -24.22 -39.60 23.68
N ARG A 88 -22.93 -39.91 23.52
CA ARG A 88 -21.87 -38.93 23.21
C ARG A 88 -21.44 -38.92 21.75
N THR A 89 -21.55 -40.06 21.05
CA THR A 89 -21.19 -40.16 19.63
C THR A 89 -22.05 -39.23 18.76
N ILE A 90 -23.36 -39.14 19.03
CA ILE A 90 -24.28 -38.32 18.23
C ILE A 90 -23.98 -36.82 18.39
N PRO A 91 -23.89 -36.25 19.61
CA PRO A 91 -23.47 -34.86 19.79
C PRO A 91 -22.08 -34.54 19.24
N LEU A 92 -21.13 -35.49 19.34
CA LEU A 92 -19.79 -35.31 18.79
C LEU A 92 -19.84 -35.10 17.27
N ILE A 93 -20.47 -36.04 16.55
CA ILE A 93 -20.60 -35.99 15.08
C ILE A 93 -21.40 -34.75 14.67
N ALA A 94 -22.53 -34.50 15.34
CA ALA A 94 -23.38 -33.37 15.03
C ALA A 94 -22.68 -32.03 15.24
N GLY A 95 -21.84 -31.88 16.28
CA GLY A 95 -21.04 -30.68 16.49
C GLY A 95 -19.95 -30.47 15.44
N ILE A 96 -19.30 -31.53 14.95
CA ILE A 96 -18.34 -31.43 13.83
C ILE A 96 -19.06 -30.98 12.55
N ILE A 97 -20.22 -31.58 12.25
CA ILE A 97 -21.05 -31.19 11.11
C ILE A 97 -21.49 -29.73 11.25
N PHE A 98 -21.93 -29.31 12.45
CA PHE A 98 -22.31 -27.94 12.74
C PHE A 98 -21.18 -26.94 12.49
N ILE A 99 -19.97 -27.22 13.01
CA ILE A 99 -18.80 -26.36 12.80
C ILE A 99 -18.47 -26.25 11.31
N ALA A 100 -18.57 -27.35 10.55
CA ALA A 100 -18.38 -27.34 9.11
C ALA A 100 -19.45 -26.51 8.38
N LEU A 101 -20.73 -26.65 8.76
CA LEU A 101 -21.86 -25.91 8.19
C LEU A 101 -21.76 -24.41 8.47
N ILE A 102 -21.48 -24.01 9.71
CA ILE A 102 -21.25 -22.60 10.06
C ILE A 102 -20.04 -22.05 9.31
N SER A 103 -18.91 -22.76 9.29
CA SER A 103 -17.71 -22.28 8.61
C SER A 103 -17.94 -22.11 7.10
N ARG A 104 -18.69 -23.02 6.49
CA ARG A 104 -19.00 -22.98 5.05
C ARG A 104 -20.05 -21.92 4.71
N SER A 105 -21.12 -21.81 5.49
CA SER A 105 -22.15 -20.77 5.31
C SER A 105 -21.58 -19.38 5.52
N THR A 106 -20.76 -19.16 6.55
CA THR A 106 -20.05 -17.90 6.79
C THR A 106 -19.18 -17.52 5.58
N ARG A 107 -18.44 -18.48 5.02
CA ARG A 107 -17.61 -18.24 3.82
C ARG A 107 -18.44 -17.84 2.60
N TYR A 108 -19.57 -18.53 2.38
CA TYR A 108 -20.45 -18.26 1.26
C TYR A 108 -21.08 -16.87 1.40
N LEU A 109 -21.62 -16.57 2.59
CA LEU A 109 -22.23 -15.28 2.90
C LEU A 109 -21.23 -14.13 2.80
N PHE A 110 -19.97 -14.34 3.21
CA PHE A 110 -18.91 -13.33 3.08
C PHE A 110 -18.55 -13.00 1.63
N ARG A 111 -18.55 -14.01 0.74
CA ARG A 111 -18.30 -13.80 -0.70
C ARG A 111 -19.48 -13.19 -1.44
N SER A 112 -20.66 -13.31 -0.87
CA SER A 112 -21.88 -12.79 -1.47
C SER A 112 -22.11 -11.34 -1.03
N ASP A 113 -22.71 -10.52 -1.87
CA ASP A 113 -23.07 -9.13 -1.55
C ASP A 113 -24.27 -9.04 -0.58
N TRP A 114 -24.53 -10.09 0.19
CA TRP A 114 -25.65 -10.15 1.11
C TRP A 114 -25.48 -9.13 2.24
N LYS A 115 -26.59 -8.47 2.58
CA LYS A 115 -26.65 -7.58 3.75
C LYS A 115 -26.27 -8.38 4.99
N PHE A 116 -25.33 -7.85 5.77
CA PHE A 116 -24.78 -8.52 6.95
C PHE A 116 -25.86 -8.90 7.98
N ALA A 117 -26.95 -8.14 8.04
CA ALA A 117 -28.12 -8.43 8.87
C ALA A 117 -28.74 -9.82 8.64
N ARG A 118 -28.46 -10.48 7.50
CA ARG A 118 -28.95 -11.84 7.21
C ARG A 118 -28.06 -12.95 7.77
N PHE A 119 -26.82 -12.66 8.19
CA PHE A 119 -25.90 -13.67 8.71
C PHE A 119 -26.40 -14.29 10.02
N PRO A 120 -26.87 -13.51 11.02
CA PRO A 120 -27.45 -14.08 12.24
C PRO A 120 -28.66 -14.96 11.95
N LEU A 121 -29.51 -14.58 10.99
CA LEU A 121 -30.70 -15.36 10.62
C LEU A 121 -30.34 -16.72 10.03
N VAL A 122 -29.37 -16.75 9.10
CA VAL A 122 -28.92 -18.02 8.49
C VAL A 122 -28.26 -18.91 9.54
N HIS A 123 -27.37 -18.37 10.37
CA HIS A 123 -26.72 -19.19 11.38
C HIS A 123 -27.68 -19.64 12.49
N PHE A 124 -28.65 -18.82 12.87
CA PHE A 124 -29.74 -19.23 13.78
C PHE A 124 -30.55 -20.38 13.18
N GLY A 125 -30.91 -20.30 11.89
CA GLY A 125 -31.59 -21.38 11.19
C GLY A 125 -30.79 -22.68 11.17
N ILE A 126 -29.47 -22.60 10.88
CA ILE A 126 -28.57 -23.77 10.94
C ILE A 126 -28.53 -24.35 12.36
N THR A 127 -28.38 -23.52 13.38
CA THR A 127 -28.41 -23.95 14.79
C THR A 127 -29.72 -24.67 15.13
N ALA A 128 -30.87 -24.09 14.78
CA ALA A 128 -32.18 -24.68 15.05
C ALA A 128 -32.36 -26.03 14.34
N ILE A 129 -31.99 -26.13 13.06
CA ILE A 129 -32.11 -27.37 12.27
C ILE A 129 -31.21 -28.48 12.86
N VAL A 130 -29.95 -28.17 13.17
CA VAL A 130 -29.03 -29.17 13.72
C VAL A 130 -29.50 -29.65 15.09
N THR A 131 -29.95 -28.74 15.96
CA THR A 131 -30.47 -29.12 17.27
C THR A 131 -31.75 -29.96 17.15
N ALA A 132 -32.69 -29.60 16.27
CA ALA A 132 -33.90 -30.38 16.03
C ALA A 132 -33.59 -31.78 15.48
N PHE A 133 -32.58 -31.90 14.62
CA PHE A 133 -32.09 -33.19 14.12
C PHE A 133 -31.50 -34.05 15.25
N ILE A 134 -30.68 -33.47 16.13
CA ILE A 134 -30.13 -34.18 17.30
C ILE A 134 -31.27 -34.66 18.20
N PHE A 135 -32.24 -33.80 18.51
CA PHE A 135 -33.40 -34.15 19.33
C PHE A 135 -34.18 -35.32 18.72
N SER A 136 -34.52 -35.22 17.43
CA SER A 136 -35.28 -36.25 16.72
C SER A 136 -34.53 -37.58 16.65
N SER A 137 -33.21 -37.54 16.42
CA SER A 137 -32.36 -38.73 16.35
C SER A 137 -32.22 -39.42 17.70
N LEU A 138 -32.03 -38.65 18.78
CA LEU A 138 -31.98 -39.19 20.14
C LEU A 138 -33.34 -39.76 20.54
N PHE A 139 -34.44 -39.07 20.23
CA PHE A 139 -35.79 -39.55 20.49
C PHE A 139 -36.08 -40.87 19.77
N PHE A 140 -35.75 -40.96 18.48
CA PHE A 140 -35.93 -42.18 17.69
C PHE A 140 -35.11 -43.35 18.23
N LEU A 141 -33.84 -43.12 18.56
CA LEU A 141 -32.99 -44.19 19.11
C LEU A 141 -33.53 -44.75 20.41
N VAL A 142 -34.12 -43.90 21.26
CA VAL A 142 -34.66 -44.39 22.52
C VAL A 142 -35.91 -45.24 22.29
N GLN A 143 -36.79 -44.84 21.36
CA GLN A 143 -37.95 -45.64 20.95
C GLN A 143 -37.53 -47.03 20.42
N VAL A 144 -36.53 -47.08 19.54
CA VAL A 144 -36.06 -48.35 18.94
C VAL A 144 -35.31 -49.23 19.94
N SER A 145 -34.59 -48.62 20.88
CA SER A 145 -33.80 -49.38 21.87
C SER A 145 -34.64 -50.12 22.92
N GLY A 146 -35.96 -49.93 22.93
CA GLY A 146 -36.86 -50.55 23.92
C GLY A 146 -36.55 -50.16 25.37
N LEU A 147 -35.75 -49.11 25.58
CA LEU A 147 -35.39 -48.63 26.90
C LEU A 147 -36.63 -47.97 27.52
N ASP A 148 -37.19 -48.58 28.58
CA ASP A 148 -38.29 -48.05 29.42
C ASP A 148 -38.04 -46.64 30.00
N THR A 149 -36.87 -46.08 29.73
CA THR A 149 -36.49 -44.72 30.04
C THR A 149 -37.55 -43.67 29.70
N PHE A 150 -38.37 -43.81 28.65
CA PHE A 150 -39.37 -42.79 28.28
C PHE A 150 -40.71 -42.85 29.05
N GLN A 151 -41.01 -43.95 29.76
CA GLN A 151 -42.14 -43.93 30.71
C GLN A 151 -41.78 -43.13 31.98
N ASN A 152 -40.49 -42.89 32.21
CA ASN A 152 -39.99 -42.11 33.34
C ASN A 152 -39.86 -40.62 32.97
N SER A 153 -40.69 -39.77 33.57
CA SER A 153 -40.66 -38.31 33.37
C SER A 153 -39.27 -37.67 33.60
N ASN A 154 -38.40 -38.32 34.39
CA ASN A 154 -37.04 -37.84 34.66
C ASN A 154 -36.09 -38.00 33.47
N ALA A 155 -36.25 -39.02 32.61
CA ALA A 155 -35.39 -39.20 31.45
C ALA A 155 -35.73 -38.19 30.35
N LEU A 156 -37.02 -37.93 30.12
CA LEU A 156 -37.50 -36.89 29.21
C LEU A 156 -36.93 -35.51 29.58
N LYS A 157 -36.98 -35.16 30.87
CA LYS A 157 -36.36 -33.93 31.41
C LYS A 157 -34.86 -33.89 31.16
N PHE A 158 -34.14 -34.99 31.39
CA PHE A 158 -32.71 -35.08 31.13
C PHE A 158 -32.35 -34.87 29.66
N PHE A 159 -33.11 -35.48 28.74
CA PHE A 159 -32.92 -35.29 27.30
C PHE A 159 -33.21 -33.85 26.86
N ALA A 160 -34.29 -33.24 27.34
CA ALA A 160 -34.61 -31.85 27.07
C ALA A 160 -33.46 -30.92 27.53
N MET A 161 -32.96 -31.10 28.76
CA MET A 161 -31.84 -30.29 29.27
C MET A 161 -30.55 -30.45 28.45
N GLU A 162 -30.23 -31.66 27.97
CA GLU A 162 -29.05 -31.87 27.12
C GLU A 162 -29.20 -31.20 25.75
N VAL A 163 -30.40 -31.24 25.15
CA VAL A 163 -30.69 -30.57 23.89
C VAL A 163 -30.66 -29.05 24.05
N ASP A 164 -31.24 -28.51 25.12
CA ASP A 164 -31.19 -27.08 25.44
C ASP A 164 -29.74 -26.61 25.63
N ARG A 165 -28.93 -27.39 26.36
CA ARG A 165 -27.51 -27.09 26.54
C ARG A 165 -26.76 -27.06 25.20
N LEU A 166 -26.99 -28.04 24.31
CA LEU A 166 -26.36 -28.08 22.99
C LEU A 166 -26.81 -26.90 22.12
N PHE A 167 -28.10 -26.56 22.16
CA PHE A 167 -28.65 -25.40 21.48
C PHE A 167 -27.95 -24.11 21.92
N LEU A 168 -27.79 -23.89 23.23
CA LEU A 168 -27.12 -22.70 23.76
C LEU A 168 -25.64 -22.63 23.35
N ILE A 169 -24.92 -23.76 23.38
CA ILE A 169 -23.51 -23.81 22.93
C ILE A 169 -23.42 -23.48 21.44
N PHE A 170 -24.27 -24.07 20.61
CA PHE A 170 -24.29 -23.82 19.17
C PHE A 170 -24.73 -22.39 18.84
N LEU A 171 -25.68 -21.84 19.58
CA LEU A 171 -26.10 -20.45 19.45
C LEU A 171 -24.96 -19.49 19.79
N LEU A 172 -24.23 -19.73 20.90
CA LEU A 172 -23.08 -18.93 21.28
C LEU A 172 -21.95 -19.01 20.23
N ALA A 173 -21.66 -20.22 19.72
CA ALA A 173 -20.68 -20.42 18.66
C ALA A 173 -21.07 -19.69 17.36
N SER A 174 -22.36 -19.70 17.02
CA SER A 174 -22.93 -18.97 15.89
C SER A 174 -22.78 -17.45 16.05
N ILE A 175 -23.13 -16.90 17.21
CA ILE A 175 -23.03 -15.47 17.51
C ILE A 175 -21.56 -15.02 17.47
N THR A 176 -20.68 -15.72 18.16
CA THR A 176 -19.25 -15.38 18.23
C THR A 176 -18.57 -15.46 16.86
N THR A 177 -18.89 -16.47 16.06
CA THR A 177 -18.40 -16.56 14.67
C THR A 177 -18.92 -15.39 13.84
N THR A 178 -20.21 -15.08 13.92
CA THR A 178 -20.78 -13.95 13.17
C THR A 178 -20.13 -12.61 13.57
N ALA A 179 -19.96 -12.38 14.87
CA ALA A 179 -19.31 -11.17 15.40
C ALA A 179 -17.84 -11.07 14.97
N HIS A 180 -17.07 -12.15 15.05
CA HIS A 180 -15.67 -12.16 14.62
C HIS A 180 -15.54 -11.74 13.13
N PHE A 181 -16.40 -12.28 12.26
CA PHE A 181 -16.40 -11.93 10.85
C PHE A 181 -16.90 -10.50 10.59
N TYR A 182 -17.83 -9.99 11.41
CA TYR A 182 -18.25 -8.59 11.35
C TYR A 182 -17.06 -7.65 11.57
N PHE A 183 -16.36 -7.83 12.70
CA PHE A 183 -15.21 -6.99 13.05
C PHE A 183 -14.09 -7.12 12.01
N HIS A 184 -13.86 -8.32 11.48
CA HIS A 184 -12.88 -8.50 10.42
C HIS A 184 -13.26 -7.74 9.14
N LYS A 185 -14.53 -7.80 8.71
CA LYS A 185 -15.00 -7.07 7.53
C LYS A 185 -14.93 -5.55 7.72
N VAL A 186 -15.24 -5.05 8.91
CA VAL A 186 -15.13 -3.62 9.25
C VAL A 186 -13.67 -3.18 9.17
N ARG A 187 -12.73 -3.94 9.77
CA ARG A 187 -11.29 -3.65 9.68
C ARG A 187 -10.77 -3.63 8.24
N LEU A 188 -11.19 -4.59 7.41
CA LEU A 188 -10.81 -4.62 5.99
C LEU A 188 -11.30 -3.38 5.24
N LYS A 189 -12.53 -2.91 5.51
CA LYS A 189 -13.05 -1.67 4.94
C LYS A 189 -12.27 -0.45 5.42
N GLU A 190 -11.93 -0.39 6.70
CA GLU A 190 -11.16 0.72 7.28
C GLU A 190 -9.76 0.80 6.67
N ILE A 191 -9.05 -0.32 6.53
CA ILE A 191 -7.75 -0.39 5.87
C ILE A 191 -7.86 0.06 4.40
N ALA A 192 -8.88 -0.41 3.68
CA ALA A 192 -9.12 -0.01 2.30
C ALA A 192 -9.40 1.51 2.17
N LEU A 193 -10.17 2.09 3.09
CA LEU A 193 -10.44 3.52 3.14
C LEU A 193 -9.18 4.34 3.43
N LEU A 194 -8.40 3.97 4.44
CA LEU A 194 -7.12 4.63 4.75
C LEU A 194 -6.16 4.57 3.57
N LYS A 195 -6.13 3.45 2.85
CA LYS A 195 -5.31 3.31 1.64
C LYS A 195 -5.84 4.19 0.50
N MET A 196 -7.15 4.25 0.29
CA MET A 196 -7.77 5.16 -0.69
C MET A 196 -7.47 6.61 -0.36
N GLU A 197 -7.56 7.01 0.90
CA GLU A 197 -7.23 8.36 1.38
C GLU A 197 -5.76 8.69 1.14
N LYS A 198 -4.83 7.79 1.50
CA LYS A 198 -3.41 7.98 1.21
C LYS A 198 -3.13 8.08 -0.30
N THR A 199 -3.79 7.25 -1.10
CA THR A 199 -3.66 7.28 -2.56
C THR A 199 -4.22 8.59 -3.13
N TYR A 200 -5.33 9.06 -2.59
CA TYR A 200 -5.96 10.33 -2.95
C TYR A 200 -5.06 11.50 -2.57
N GLN A 201 -4.57 11.58 -1.33
CA GLN A 201 -3.62 12.60 -0.89
C GLN A 201 -2.34 12.58 -1.75
N HIS A 202 -1.83 11.40 -2.09
CA HIS A 202 -0.69 11.28 -3.00
C HIS A 202 -1.02 11.80 -4.41
N SER A 203 -2.20 11.45 -4.94
CA SER A 203 -2.67 11.93 -6.24
C SER A 203 -2.96 13.44 -6.24
N GLU A 204 -3.47 13.98 -5.13
CA GLU A 204 -3.71 15.40 -4.92
C GLU A 204 -2.36 16.13 -4.87
N ILE A 205 -1.38 15.61 -4.14
CA ILE A 205 0.00 16.10 -4.17
C ILE A 205 0.55 16.05 -5.62
N ILE A 206 0.37 14.95 -6.36
CA ILE A 206 0.82 14.84 -7.76
C ILE A 206 0.10 15.84 -8.69
N SER A 207 -1.21 16.03 -8.52
CA SER A 207 -2.02 16.96 -9.31
C SER A 207 -1.68 18.41 -8.99
N LEU A 208 -1.36 18.71 -7.72
CA LEU A 208 -0.79 19.98 -7.28
C LEU A 208 0.64 20.16 -7.82
N ASN A 209 1.36 19.05 -8.11
CA ASN A 209 2.71 18.99 -8.67
C ASN A 209 2.79 19.05 -10.21
N ASN A 210 1.73 19.34 -10.96
CA ASN A 210 1.87 19.52 -12.43
C ASN A 210 2.86 20.64 -12.82
N GLU A 211 3.30 21.48 -11.87
CA GLU A 211 4.41 22.42 -12.04
C GLU A 211 5.77 21.91 -11.52
N LEU A 212 5.81 20.89 -10.66
CA LEU A 212 7.03 20.37 -10.02
C LEU A 212 7.61 19.19 -10.82
N ASN A 213 8.89 19.24 -11.16
CA ASN A 213 9.57 18.16 -11.89
C ASN A 213 9.56 16.84 -11.06
N PRO A 214 8.84 15.78 -11.50
CA PRO A 214 8.72 14.53 -10.74
C PRO A 214 10.07 13.88 -10.44
N HIS A 215 11.03 14.07 -11.34
CA HIS A 215 12.38 13.55 -11.20
C HIS A 215 13.13 14.20 -10.02
N MET A 216 12.92 15.50 -9.78
CA MET A 216 13.48 16.19 -8.62
C MET A 216 13.00 15.57 -7.31
N ILE A 217 11.68 15.34 -7.22
CA ILE A 217 11.04 14.79 -6.02
C ILE A 217 11.58 13.39 -5.76
N SER A 218 11.64 12.53 -6.79
CA SER A 218 12.20 11.18 -6.65
C SER A 218 13.65 11.18 -6.21
N ASN A 219 14.49 12.05 -6.80
CA ASN A 219 15.90 12.15 -6.41
C ASN A 219 16.09 12.63 -4.98
N THR A 220 15.35 13.67 -4.56
CA THR A 220 15.44 14.20 -3.19
C THR A 220 14.93 13.19 -2.18
N LEU A 221 13.84 12.45 -2.46
CA LEU A 221 13.34 11.39 -1.59
C LEU A 221 14.31 10.20 -1.47
N ASN A 222 14.97 9.81 -2.56
CA ASN A 222 15.99 8.76 -2.53
C ASN A 222 17.19 9.18 -1.67
N ASN A 223 17.64 10.43 -1.77
CA ASN A 223 18.71 10.96 -0.93
C ASN A 223 18.32 10.96 0.56
N ILE A 224 17.11 11.41 0.89
CA ILE A 224 16.57 11.34 2.25
C ILE A 224 16.54 9.89 2.74
N TYR A 225 16.09 8.95 1.91
CA TYR A 225 16.04 7.53 2.25
C TYR A 225 17.44 6.96 2.58
N THR A 226 18.44 7.29 1.76
CA THR A 226 19.84 6.90 2.03
C THR A 226 20.32 7.49 3.36
N LEU A 227 20.04 8.79 3.61
CA LEU A 227 20.44 9.46 4.85
C LEU A 227 19.78 8.87 6.10
N ILE A 228 18.53 8.40 6.04
CA ILE A 228 17.89 7.75 7.20
C ILE A 228 18.73 6.58 7.74
N THR A 229 19.47 5.89 6.87
CA THR A 229 20.33 4.76 7.25
C THR A 229 21.73 5.17 7.69
N THR A 230 22.21 6.35 7.30
CA THR A 230 23.59 6.79 7.58
C THR A 230 23.67 7.92 8.61
N ASP A 231 22.75 8.88 8.59
CA ASP A 231 22.63 10.03 9.51
C ASP A 231 21.17 10.48 9.64
N MET A 232 20.53 10.06 10.74
CA MET A 232 19.12 10.33 11.00
C MET A 232 18.82 11.82 11.29
N GLU A 233 19.74 12.55 11.92
CA GLU A 233 19.51 13.96 12.23
C GLU A 233 19.62 14.80 10.95
N GLU A 234 20.58 14.48 10.08
CA GLU A 234 20.69 15.14 8.78
C GLU A 234 19.50 14.82 7.85
N ALA A 235 18.97 13.60 7.91
CA ALA A 235 17.75 13.24 7.20
C ALA A 235 16.55 14.09 7.66
N LYS A 236 16.40 14.34 8.96
CA LYS A 236 15.33 15.21 9.51
C LYS A 236 15.48 16.65 9.01
N ASN A 237 16.69 17.19 9.03
CA ASN A 237 16.97 18.54 8.50
C ASN A 237 16.62 18.64 7.01
N MET A 238 17.04 17.65 6.22
CA MET A 238 16.75 17.61 4.78
C MET A 238 15.25 17.52 4.48
N ILE A 239 14.47 16.80 5.29
CA ILE A 239 12.99 16.76 5.17
C ILE A 239 12.39 18.15 5.42
N VAL A 240 12.85 18.87 6.44
CA VAL A 240 12.36 20.22 6.76
C VAL A 240 12.68 21.19 5.63
N ASP A 241 13.92 21.17 5.13
CA ASP A 241 14.36 22.03 4.03
C ASP A 241 13.63 21.72 2.72
N PHE A 242 13.40 20.43 2.43
CA PHE A 242 12.62 20.01 1.28
C PHE A 242 11.17 20.46 1.38
N ALA A 243 10.55 20.32 2.57
CA ALA A 243 9.18 20.79 2.81
C ALA A 243 9.09 22.33 2.71
N HIS A 244 10.12 23.07 3.11
CA HIS A 244 10.20 24.52 2.91
C HIS A 244 10.33 24.88 1.42
N LEU A 245 11.19 24.18 0.68
CA LEU A 245 11.38 24.37 -0.75
C LEU A 245 10.07 24.12 -1.54
N LEU A 246 9.36 23.04 -1.22
CA LEU A 246 8.06 22.73 -1.82
C LEU A 246 7.01 23.80 -1.49
N ARG A 247 6.91 24.22 -0.21
CA ARG A 247 5.96 25.26 0.21
C ARG A 247 6.22 26.60 -0.49
N GLN A 248 7.47 26.96 -0.74
CA GLN A 248 7.80 28.19 -1.48
C GLN A 248 7.34 28.13 -2.93
N ASN A 249 7.47 26.98 -3.60
CA ASN A 249 6.98 26.82 -4.97
C ASN A 249 5.45 26.85 -5.06
N LEU A 250 4.76 26.28 -4.06
CA LEU A 250 3.30 26.23 -4.02
C LEU A 250 2.66 27.58 -3.66
N LYS A 251 3.34 28.46 -2.92
CA LYS A 251 2.82 29.80 -2.58
C LYS A 251 2.55 30.69 -3.80
N ASN A 252 3.24 30.45 -4.91
CA ASN A 252 3.10 31.22 -6.16
C ASN A 252 2.51 30.34 -7.28
N LYS A 253 1.58 29.44 -6.95
CA LYS A 253 1.04 28.44 -7.90
C LYS A 253 0.29 29.07 -9.09
N ASP A 254 -0.31 30.23 -8.91
CA ASP A 254 -1.11 30.86 -9.98
C ASP A 254 -0.26 31.68 -10.97
N SER A 255 1.04 31.87 -10.69
CA SER A 255 1.94 32.64 -11.57
C SER A 255 2.77 31.72 -12.46
N ILE A 256 2.48 31.76 -13.76
CA ILE A 256 3.21 31.02 -14.81
C ILE A 256 4.66 31.56 -14.97
N TYR A 257 4.88 32.82 -14.59
CA TYR A 257 6.16 33.51 -14.70
C TYR A 257 6.74 33.88 -13.32
N THR A 258 8.05 34.12 -13.28
CA THR A 258 8.78 34.57 -12.10
C THR A 258 10.02 35.37 -12.51
N THR A 259 10.75 35.95 -11.56
CA THR A 259 11.99 36.67 -11.85
C THR A 259 13.19 35.74 -11.90
N LEU A 260 14.21 36.10 -12.68
CA LEU A 260 15.49 35.37 -12.72
C LEU A 260 16.13 35.24 -11.32
N SER A 261 16.02 36.28 -10.49
CA SER A 261 16.48 36.26 -9.09
C SER A 261 15.75 35.21 -8.25
N HIS A 262 14.44 35.05 -8.45
CA HIS A 262 13.66 34.02 -7.76
C HIS A 262 14.10 32.60 -8.17
N GLU A 263 14.24 32.34 -9.47
CA GLU A 263 14.76 31.05 -9.96
C GLU A 263 16.19 30.78 -9.43
N LYS A 264 17.08 31.78 -9.42
CA LYS A 264 18.42 31.64 -8.82
C LYS A 264 18.36 31.24 -7.35
N LYS A 265 17.51 31.89 -6.54
CA LYS A 265 17.32 31.54 -5.13
C LYS A 265 16.81 30.10 -4.97
N PHE A 266 15.86 29.71 -5.82
CA PHE A 266 15.34 28.35 -5.85
C PHE A 266 16.42 27.32 -6.17
N ILE A 267 17.20 27.51 -7.24
CA ILE A 267 18.28 26.60 -7.65
C ILE A 267 19.36 26.49 -6.58
N LYS A 268 19.76 27.59 -5.94
CA LYS A 268 20.74 27.55 -4.85
C LYS A 268 20.28 26.65 -3.71
N LYS A 269 19.00 26.75 -3.30
CA LYS A 269 18.43 25.88 -2.26
C LYS A 269 18.32 24.43 -2.72
N TYR A 270 17.86 24.21 -3.95
CA TYR A 270 17.75 22.87 -4.52
C TYR A 270 19.10 22.15 -4.57
N ILE A 271 20.15 22.83 -4.99
CA ILE A 271 21.51 22.27 -5.03
C ILE A 271 22.03 22.00 -3.62
N GLY A 272 21.73 22.88 -2.65
CA GLY A 272 22.02 22.63 -1.24
C GLY A 272 21.43 21.30 -0.75
N LEU A 273 20.18 21.00 -1.10
CA LEU A 273 19.55 19.70 -0.79
C LEU A 273 20.26 18.52 -1.46
N LEU A 274 20.83 18.70 -2.65
CA LEU A 274 21.57 17.64 -3.34
C LEU A 274 23.00 17.43 -2.83
N GLN A 275 23.59 18.43 -2.17
CA GLN A 275 24.98 18.39 -1.66
C GLN A 275 25.17 17.46 -0.45
N ASN A 276 24.09 17.04 0.22
CA ASN A 276 24.14 16.12 1.36
C ASN A 276 24.41 14.65 0.98
N ASP A 277 24.43 14.33 -0.31
CA ASP A 277 24.96 13.07 -0.80
C ASP A 277 26.50 13.12 -0.71
N GLN A 278 27.08 12.48 0.32
CA GLN A 278 28.51 12.57 0.68
C GLN A 278 29.49 12.21 -0.45
N GLN A 279 29.01 11.63 -1.55
CA GLN A 279 29.83 11.21 -2.69
C GLN A 279 29.95 12.29 -3.78
N LYS A 280 29.10 13.34 -3.80
CA LYS A 280 29.00 14.26 -4.95
C LYS A 280 28.84 15.73 -4.51
N LYS A 281 29.85 16.55 -4.80
CA LYS A 281 29.79 18.00 -4.56
C LYS A 281 29.41 18.75 -5.84
N TYR A 282 28.19 19.26 -5.90
CA TYR A 282 27.75 20.15 -6.99
C TYR A 282 28.01 21.60 -6.63
N HIS A 283 28.58 22.38 -7.54
CA HIS A 283 28.73 23.82 -7.36
C HIS A 283 28.13 24.56 -8.55
N VAL A 284 27.02 25.28 -8.32
CA VAL A 284 26.38 26.11 -9.34
C VAL A 284 26.80 27.56 -9.18
N GLN A 285 27.52 28.07 -10.17
CA GLN A 285 27.94 29.46 -10.26
C GLN A 285 27.02 30.24 -11.20
N PHE A 286 26.38 31.28 -10.69
CA PHE A 286 25.61 32.24 -11.49
C PHE A 286 26.50 33.40 -11.92
N LYS A 287 26.48 33.75 -13.21
CA LYS A 287 27.20 34.89 -13.79
C LYS A 287 26.24 35.72 -14.64
N TYR A 288 25.76 36.84 -14.13
CA TYR A 288 24.95 37.79 -14.89
C TYR A 288 24.90 39.11 -14.12
N ASP A 289 24.57 40.21 -14.81
CA ASP A 289 24.48 41.54 -14.19
C ASP A 289 23.22 41.65 -13.31
N HIS A 290 23.31 42.36 -12.18
CA HIS A 290 22.19 42.61 -11.28
C HIS A 290 20.99 43.28 -11.97
N GLU A 291 21.21 44.00 -13.07
CA GLU A 291 20.13 44.55 -13.91
C GLU A 291 19.16 43.47 -14.45
N LEU A 292 19.58 42.21 -14.54
CA LEU A 292 18.74 41.09 -14.98
C LEU A 292 18.03 40.37 -13.82
N ASP A 293 18.19 40.78 -12.57
CA ASP A 293 17.56 40.11 -11.42
C ASP A 293 16.02 40.08 -11.55
N ASP A 294 15.42 41.11 -12.14
CA ASP A 294 13.98 41.24 -12.34
C ASP A 294 13.49 40.77 -13.73
N ALA A 295 14.38 40.21 -14.55
CA ALA A 295 13.99 39.66 -15.85
C ALA A 295 12.92 38.55 -15.67
N ILE A 296 11.80 38.69 -16.38
CA ILE A 296 10.67 37.78 -16.28
C ILE A 296 10.91 36.54 -17.14
N ILE A 297 10.91 35.38 -16.49
CA ILE A 297 11.14 34.08 -17.13
C ILE A 297 10.06 33.08 -16.71
N PRO A 298 9.83 32.00 -17.46
CA PRO A 298 8.90 30.96 -17.03
C PRO A 298 9.37 30.38 -15.70
N LYS A 299 8.44 30.25 -14.76
CA LYS A 299 8.69 29.61 -13.47
C LYS A 299 9.26 28.20 -13.68
N MET A 300 10.26 27.80 -12.92
CA MET A 300 10.92 26.49 -12.99
C MET A 300 11.56 26.14 -14.35
N ILE A 301 12.01 27.13 -15.11
CA ILE A 301 12.77 26.88 -16.35
C ILE A 301 14.24 26.55 -16.09
N LEU A 302 14.86 27.12 -15.03
CA LEU A 302 16.29 26.90 -14.77
C LEU A 302 16.55 25.51 -14.22
N GLN A 303 15.61 24.96 -13.45
CA GLN A 303 15.78 23.67 -12.79
C GLN A 303 16.06 22.52 -13.78
N PRO A 304 15.22 22.27 -14.80
CA PRO A 304 15.48 21.18 -15.72
C PRO A 304 16.75 21.40 -16.57
N LEU A 305 17.16 22.66 -16.80
CA LEU A 305 18.44 22.96 -17.47
C LEU A 305 19.65 22.59 -16.60
N VAL A 306 19.59 22.91 -15.31
CA VAL A 306 20.63 22.55 -14.33
C VAL A 306 20.64 21.04 -14.09
N GLU A 307 19.47 20.38 -14.03
CA GLU A 307 19.38 18.92 -13.94
C GLU A 307 19.97 18.23 -15.18
N ASN A 308 19.70 18.75 -16.37
CA ASN A 308 20.33 18.25 -17.60
C ASN A 308 21.86 18.39 -17.50
N ALA A 309 22.37 19.57 -17.09
CA ALA A 309 23.80 19.74 -16.87
C ALA A 309 24.39 18.73 -15.87
N ILE A 310 23.69 18.46 -14.75
CA ILE A 310 24.09 17.44 -13.76
C ILE A 310 24.11 16.03 -14.37
N LYS A 311 23.09 15.65 -15.14
CA LYS A 311 22.99 14.31 -15.75
C LYS A 311 24.11 14.04 -16.75
N HIS A 312 24.52 15.06 -17.50
CA HIS A 312 25.57 14.96 -18.51
C HIS A 312 26.97 15.24 -17.94
N CYS A 313 27.11 15.57 -16.65
CA CYS A 313 28.39 15.51 -15.97
C CYS A 313 28.84 14.04 -15.87
N GLY A 314 29.98 13.69 -16.46
CA GLY A 314 30.60 12.41 -16.13
C GLY A 314 31.18 12.47 -14.71
N PHE A 315 30.98 11.40 -13.95
CA PHE A 315 31.53 11.28 -12.60
C PHE A 315 32.98 10.78 -12.69
N GLN A 316 33.92 11.56 -12.20
CA GLN A 316 35.21 11.05 -11.72
C GLN A 316 35.23 11.18 -10.19
N ASP A 317 35.76 10.18 -9.50
CA ASP A 317 35.79 10.14 -8.04
C ASP A 317 36.45 11.41 -7.48
N LYS A 318 35.75 12.07 -6.55
CA LYS A 318 36.19 13.23 -5.74
C LYS A 318 36.22 14.61 -6.42
N GLU A 319 35.80 14.78 -7.67
CA GLU A 319 35.74 16.13 -8.29
C GLU A 319 34.47 16.92 -7.94
N ILE A 320 34.63 18.24 -7.73
CA ILE A 320 33.50 19.18 -7.60
C ILE A 320 32.92 19.43 -8.99
N LEU A 321 31.67 19.06 -9.20
CA LEU A 321 30.96 19.29 -10.46
C LEU A 321 30.55 20.77 -10.56
N LYS A 322 31.32 21.53 -11.34
CA LYS A 322 31.07 22.96 -11.57
C LYS A 322 30.11 23.18 -12.73
N ILE A 323 28.96 23.78 -12.42
CA ILE A 323 27.95 24.19 -13.39
C ILE A 323 27.93 25.71 -13.42
N VAL A 324 28.01 26.30 -14.61
CA VAL A 324 27.97 27.75 -14.81
C VAL A 324 26.65 28.11 -15.48
N VAL A 325 25.84 28.91 -14.80
CA VAL A 325 24.64 29.53 -15.35
C VAL A 325 24.98 30.98 -15.69
N HIS A 326 25.04 31.29 -16.98
CA HIS A 326 25.26 32.62 -17.49
C HIS A 326 23.95 33.17 -18.07
N ALA A 327 23.60 34.41 -17.73
CA ALA A 327 22.48 35.11 -18.35
C ALA A 327 22.97 36.46 -18.88
N GLU A 328 22.55 36.80 -20.10
CA GLU A 328 22.90 38.05 -20.76
C GLU A 328 21.71 38.52 -21.59
N ARG A 329 21.60 39.84 -21.74
CA ARG A 329 20.65 40.47 -22.67
C ARG A 329 21.29 40.56 -24.04
N GLU A 330 20.63 39.98 -25.04
CA GLU A 330 20.97 40.15 -26.46
C GLU A 330 19.78 40.86 -27.12
N ASP A 331 19.92 42.17 -27.37
CA ASP A 331 18.85 43.03 -27.92
C ASP A 331 17.54 42.99 -27.11
N GLN A 332 16.51 42.35 -27.66
CA GLN A 332 15.19 42.16 -27.05
C GLN A 332 15.02 40.80 -26.37
N ASP A 333 16.05 39.94 -26.42
CA ASP A 333 16.03 38.59 -25.88
C ASP A 333 16.89 38.49 -24.62
N LEU A 334 16.45 37.61 -23.72
CA LEU A 334 17.26 37.06 -22.65
C LEU A 334 17.86 35.73 -23.12
N LYS A 335 19.19 35.65 -23.12
CA LYS A 335 19.92 34.42 -23.37
C LYS A 335 20.43 33.84 -22.07
N ILE A 336 20.05 32.59 -21.80
CA ILE A 336 20.48 31.82 -20.64
C ILE A 336 21.32 30.64 -21.14
N THR A 337 22.55 30.56 -20.67
CA THR A 337 23.49 29.49 -20.99
C THR A 337 23.83 28.70 -19.74
N VAL A 338 23.55 27.40 -19.73
CA VAL A 338 23.95 26.48 -18.65
C VAL A 338 25.02 25.55 -19.18
N ARG A 339 26.21 25.59 -18.57
CA ARG A 339 27.39 24.83 -19.03
C ARG A 339 28.05 24.04 -17.90
N ASN A 340 28.42 22.80 -18.19
CA ASN A 340 29.25 21.95 -17.32
C ASN A 340 30.34 21.25 -18.12
N ARG A 341 31.35 20.73 -17.41
CA ARG A 341 32.34 19.85 -18.03
C ARG A 341 31.65 18.51 -18.38
N PHE A 342 31.83 18.08 -19.62
CA PHE A 342 31.33 16.80 -20.13
C PHE A 342 32.49 15.80 -20.16
N HIS A 343 32.20 14.54 -19.85
CA HIS A 343 33.14 13.45 -20.02
C HIS A 343 32.41 12.32 -20.73
N LYS A 344 32.88 11.98 -21.92
CA LYS A 344 32.34 10.87 -22.70
C LYS A 344 32.83 9.56 -22.04
N PRO A 345 31.95 8.61 -21.70
CA PRO A 345 32.40 7.30 -21.23
C PRO A 345 33.30 6.65 -22.29
N ASP A 346 34.44 6.08 -21.87
CA ASP A 346 35.37 5.34 -22.76
C ASP A 346 34.72 4.07 -23.35
N ASP A 347 33.62 3.62 -22.76
CA ASP A 347 32.85 2.47 -23.22
C ASP A 347 32.01 2.93 -24.42
N GLY A 348 32.38 2.52 -25.64
CA GLY A 348 31.82 2.93 -26.95
C GLY A 348 30.32 2.72 -27.19
N ILE A 349 29.49 2.64 -26.16
CA ILE A 349 28.04 2.76 -26.21
C ILE A 349 27.70 4.26 -26.25
N ALA A 350 27.76 4.85 -27.45
CA ALA A 350 27.02 6.06 -27.72
C ALA A 350 25.53 5.75 -27.44
N LYS A 351 25.01 6.16 -26.28
CA LYS A 351 23.57 6.19 -26.06
C LYS A 351 23.01 7.24 -27.01
N ASP A 352 22.57 6.77 -28.17
CA ASP A 352 21.79 7.55 -29.11
C ASP A 352 20.62 8.23 -28.37
N SER A 353 20.37 9.47 -28.75
CA SER A 353 19.37 10.44 -28.27
C SER A 353 19.73 11.26 -27.02
N ALA A 354 20.42 12.38 -27.26
CA ALA A 354 20.60 13.52 -26.34
C ALA A 354 19.30 14.27 -25.97
N ILE A 355 18.12 13.70 -26.26
CA ILE A 355 16.81 14.27 -25.95
C ILE A 355 16.14 13.37 -24.91
N GLY A 356 16.59 13.48 -23.66
CA GLY A 356 15.90 12.85 -22.54
C GLY A 356 14.52 13.46 -22.29
N ILE A 357 13.70 12.76 -21.49
CA ILE A 357 12.35 13.17 -21.06
C ILE A 357 12.32 14.62 -20.50
N GLY A 358 13.40 15.06 -19.85
CA GLY A 358 13.52 16.42 -19.32
C GLY A 358 13.54 17.51 -20.41
N THR A 359 14.21 17.25 -21.53
CA THR A 359 14.29 18.17 -22.67
C THR A 359 12.96 18.27 -23.42
N GLU A 360 12.26 17.16 -23.58
CA GLU A 360 10.93 17.14 -24.21
C GLU A 360 9.92 17.98 -23.41
N ASN A 361 9.96 17.91 -22.09
CA ASN A 361 9.11 18.69 -21.21
C ASN A 361 9.42 20.20 -21.28
N ILE A 362 10.71 20.57 -21.33
CA ILE A 362 11.13 21.97 -21.55
C ILE A 362 10.56 22.48 -22.89
N LEU A 363 10.74 21.74 -23.98
CA LEU A 363 10.29 22.14 -25.31
C LEU A 363 8.77 22.28 -25.40
N LYS A 364 8.01 21.31 -24.86
CA LYS A 364 6.54 21.39 -24.81
C LYS A 364 6.07 22.63 -24.06
N ARG A 365 6.68 22.92 -22.90
CA ARG A 365 6.35 24.08 -22.08
C ARG A 365 6.67 25.40 -22.81
N LEU A 366 7.87 25.52 -23.37
CA LEU A 366 8.27 26.72 -24.13
C LEU A 366 7.35 26.96 -25.33
N LYS A 367 6.92 25.90 -26.01
CA LYS A 367 5.97 25.99 -27.13
C LYS A 367 4.59 26.48 -26.70
N VAL A 368 4.11 26.12 -25.52
CA VAL A 368 2.84 26.64 -24.98
C VAL A 368 2.98 28.13 -24.64
N LEU A 369 4.08 28.52 -24.01
CA LEU A 369 4.26 29.89 -23.49
C LEU A 369 4.69 30.91 -24.54
N TYR A 370 5.53 30.52 -25.49
CA TYR A 370 6.14 31.42 -26.47
C TYR A 370 5.81 31.04 -27.92
N ARG A 371 5.01 29.98 -28.16
CA ARG A 371 4.72 29.46 -29.50
C ARG A 371 6.01 29.10 -30.24
N ASN A 372 6.44 29.91 -31.19
CA ASN A 372 7.69 29.75 -31.93
C ASN A 372 8.72 30.85 -31.61
N ASN A 373 8.42 31.75 -30.68
CA ASN A 373 9.28 32.87 -30.28
C ASN A 373 10.25 32.48 -29.15
N PHE A 374 11.00 31.40 -29.35
CA PHE A 374 12.09 30.98 -28.47
C PHE A 374 13.11 30.19 -29.28
N ARG A 375 14.34 30.10 -28.79
CA ARG A 375 15.34 29.14 -29.31
C ARG A 375 15.91 28.32 -28.18
N PHE A 376 15.97 27.02 -28.37
CA PHE A 376 16.55 26.09 -27.41
C PHE A 376 17.53 25.17 -28.14
N ASN A 377 18.78 25.17 -27.70
CA ASN A 377 19.86 24.42 -28.33
C ASN A 377 20.67 23.67 -27.27
N LEU A 378 21.01 22.42 -27.59
CA LEU A 378 21.93 21.59 -26.81
C LEU A 378 23.19 21.36 -27.62
N TYR A 379 24.34 21.62 -27.01
CA TYR A 379 25.65 21.39 -27.60
C TYR A 379 26.46 20.48 -26.69
N GLU A 380 26.97 19.39 -27.26
CA GLU A 380 27.87 18.47 -26.60
C GLU A 380 29.19 18.46 -27.39
N ASN A 381 30.30 18.69 -26.69
CA ASN A 381 31.64 18.46 -27.25
C ASN A 381 32.47 17.62 -26.27
N GLU A 382 33.69 17.24 -26.64
CA GLU A 382 34.53 16.34 -25.84
C GLU A 382 34.78 16.80 -24.40
N LYS A 383 34.64 18.10 -24.11
CA LYS A 383 34.95 18.71 -22.81
C LYS A 383 33.78 19.37 -22.12
N PHE A 384 32.72 19.74 -22.83
CA PHE A 384 31.63 20.55 -22.31
C PHE A 384 30.27 20.15 -22.86
N PHE A 385 29.28 20.20 -21.96
CA PHE A 385 27.87 20.16 -22.29
C PHE A 385 27.30 21.56 -22.06
N THR A 386 26.55 22.08 -23.02
CA THR A 386 26.00 23.44 -22.99
C THR A 386 24.54 23.44 -23.43
N CYS A 387 23.65 23.90 -22.54
CA CYS A 387 22.28 24.27 -22.88
C CYS A 387 22.21 25.76 -23.14
N ILE A 388 21.63 26.17 -24.26
CA ILE A 388 21.35 27.58 -24.58
C ILE A 388 19.85 27.75 -24.77
N LEU A 389 19.26 28.65 -23.99
CA LEU A 389 17.87 29.08 -24.10
C LEU A 389 17.85 30.58 -24.43
N LYS A 390 17.15 30.96 -25.49
CA LYS A 390 16.81 32.34 -25.82
C LYS A 390 15.31 32.52 -25.76
N ILE A 391 14.87 33.51 -24.99
CA ILE A 391 13.46 33.89 -24.82
C ILE A 391 13.32 35.42 -24.83
N PRO A 392 12.20 35.98 -25.29
CA PRO A 392 11.99 37.42 -25.30
C PRO A 392 11.94 38.00 -23.89
N LEU A 393 12.59 39.15 -23.69
CA LEU A 393 12.73 39.84 -22.39
C LEU A 393 11.45 40.66 -22.05
N SER A 394 10.70 41.07 -23.06
CA SER A 394 9.36 41.64 -22.93
C SER A 394 8.31 40.60 -23.34
N LEU A 395 7.54 40.12 -22.35
CA LEU A 395 6.29 39.42 -22.63
C LEU A 395 5.23 40.46 -22.99
N ASP A 396 4.77 40.42 -24.24
CA ASP A 396 3.51 41.07 -24.60
C ASP A 396 2.38 40.28 -23.92
N LEU A 397 2.02 40.69 -22.70
CA LEU A 397 1.05 40.03 -21.80
C LEU A 397 -0.40 40.07 -22.34
N SER A 398 -0.60 40.49 -23.59
CA SER A 398 -1.89 40.57 -24.27
C SER A 398 -2.44 39.21 -24.75
N ILE A 399 -1.71 38.10 -24.58
CA ILE A 399 -2.10 36.79 -25.10
C ILE A 399 -2.18 35.77 -23.95
N SER A 400 -3.24 35.86 -23.14
CA SER A 400 -3.65 34.76 -22.27
C SER A 400 -4.39 33.70 -23.11
N PRO A 401 -4.06 32.40 -23.02
CA PRO A 401 -4.86 31.35 -23.63
C PRO A 401 -6.15 31.18 -22.83
N THR A 402 -7.28 31.44 -23.47
CA THR A 402 -8.65 31.08 -23.03
C THR A 402 -8.80 29.60 -22.75
#